data_AF-A0A8H4JS73-F1
#
_entry.id   AF-A0A8H4JS73-F1
#
_cell.length_a   1.000
_cell.length_b   1.000
_cell.length_c   1.000
_cell.angle_alpha   90.00
_cell.angle_beta   90.00
_cell.angle_gamma   90.00
#
_symmetry.space_group_name_H-M   'P 1'
#
loop_
_entity.id
_entity.type
_entity.pdbx_description
1 polymer ?
#
loop_
_entity_poly.entity_id
_entity_poly.type
_entity_poly.pdbx_seq_one_letter_code
_entity_poly.pdbx_strand_id
1 'polypeptide(L)'
;MSQSTEATKLAQRALEEHETLDEVEPTVIGIDGHRFRINYGVPQEVTDRLNALCDQDQVKYEDIRDDLKAYEVKEDSSDDNIETGK
;
A
#
# COMPACT_ATOMS: atom_id res chain seq x y z
N MET A 1 0.27 39.15 -29.57
CA MET A 1 1.40 38.58 -28.79
C MET A 1 0.83 38.05 -27.48
N SER A 2 1.29 36.86 -27.10
CA SER A 2 0.69 35.95 -26.14
C SER A 2 0.82 36.44 -24.70
N GLN A 3 -0.29 36.90 -24.10
CA GLN A 3 -0.34 37.30 -22.70
C GLN A 3 -0.93 36.19 -21.77
N SER A 4 -0.97 34.95 -22.26
CA SER A 4 -1.69 33.83 -21.62
C SER A 4 -0.76 32.77 -21.02
N THR A 5 0.36 33.19 -20.40
CA THR A 5 1.38 32.27 -19.88
C THR A 5 1.66 32.41 -18.39
N GLU A 6 1.32 33.53 -17.73
CA GLU A 6 1.58 33.70 -16.30
C GLU A 6 0.54 33.01 -15.41
N ALA A 7 -0.75 33.08 -15.74
CA ALA A 7 -1.81 32.44 -14.95
C ALA A 7 -1.65 30.91 -14.89
N THR A 8 -1.26 30.30 -16.01
CA THR A 8 -1.03 28.85 -16.12
C THR A 8 0.22 28.41 -15.37
N LYS A 9 1.23 29.28 -15.23
CA LYS A 9 2.48 28.98 -14.53
C LYS A 9 2.32 29.07 -13.00
N LEU A 10 1.40 29.89 -12.51
CA LEU A 10 1.07 29.98 -11.09
C LEU A 10 0.25 28.77 -10.62
N ALA A 11 -0.67 28.27 -11.45
CA ALA A 11 -1.47 27.09 -11.15
C ALA A 11 -0.64 25.79 -11.09
N GLN A 12 0.40 25.65 -11.93
CA GLN A 12 1.29 24.48 -11.91
C GLN A 12 2.11 24.38 -10.60
N ARG A 13 2.52 25.52 -10.04
CA ARG A 13 3.30 25.57 -8.78
C ARG A 13 2.50 25.16 -7.55
N ALA A 14 1.17 25.38 -7.57
CA ALA A 14 0.29 25.01 -6.47
C ALA A 14 -0.03 23.50 -6.43
N LEU A 15 0.20 22.78 -7.52
CA LEU A 15 0.05 21.31 -7.58
C LEU A 15 1.32 20.57 -7.18
N GLU A 16 2.48 21.23 -7.18
CA GLU A 16 3.76 20.68 -6.70
C GLU A 16 3.90 20.71 -5.17
N GLU A 17 3.02 21.42 -4.45
CA GLU A 17 2.79 21.22 -3.01
C GLU A 17 1.86 20.02 -2.73
N HIS A 18 1.91 18.98 -3.57
CA HIS A 18 1.56 17.64 -3.13
C HIS A 18 2.65 17.22 -2.14
N GLU A 19 2.44 17.66 -0.90
CA GLU A 19 2.68 16.93 0.33
C GLU A 19 3.42 15.63 0.04
N THR A 20 4.72 15.66 0.33
CA THR A 20 5.59 14.48 0.34
C THR A 20 4.78 13.34 0.93
N LEU A 21 4.24 12.48 0.07
CA LEU A 21 3.57 11.26 0.51
C LEU A 21 4.68 10.53 1.24
N ASP A 22 4.66 10.63 2.57
CA ASP A 22 5.60 9.95 3.45
C ASP A 22 5.64 8.52 2.90
N GLU A 23 6.83 8.07 2.50
CA GLU A 23 7.02 6.80 1.84
C GLU A 23 6.74 5.72 2.89
N VAL A 24 5.45 5.49 3.14
CA VAL A 24 4.97 4.64 4.22
C VAL A 24 5.38 3.24 3.85
N GLU A 25 6.23 2.65 4.69
CA GLU A 25 6.65 1.27 4.51
C GLU A 25 5.41 0.39 4.34
N PRO A 26 5.44 -0.57 3.40
CA PRO A 26 4.30 -1.41 3.10
C PRO A 26 3.80 -2.06 4.39
N THR A 27 2.58 -1.71 4.77
CA THR A 27 1.94 -2.23 5.99
C THR A 27 1.44 -3.66 5.80
N VAL A 28 1.44 -4.14 4.55
CA VAL A 28 0.84 -5.39 4.10
C VAL A 28 1.71 -6.00 3.00
N ILE A 29 1.87 -7.33 3.00
CA ILE A 29 2.53 -8.07 1.91
C ILE A 29 1.54 -9.02 1.22
N GLY A 30 1.80 -9.33 -0.04
CA GLY A 30 1.02 -10.29 -0.82
C GLY A 30 1.77 -11.61 -1.00
N ILE A 31 1.25 -12.71 -0.48
CA ILE A 31 1.78 -14.06 -0.72
C ILE A 31 0.65 -14.92 -1.29
N ASP A 32 0.87 -15.54 -2.45
CA ASP A 32 -0.08 -16.46 -3.10
C ASP A 32 -1.48 -15.86 -3.32
N GLY A 33 -1.57 -14.54 -3.53
CA GLY A 33 -2.84 -13.81 -3.67
C GLY A 33 -3.53 -13.45 -2.35
N HIS A 34 -2.95 -13.83 -1.21
CA HIS A 34 -3.40 -13.45 0.12
C HIS A 34 -2.60 -12.26 0.65
N ARG A 35 -3.27 -11.35 1.36
CA ARG A 35 -2.65 -10.15 1.93
C ARG A 35 -2.44 -10.34 3.43
N PHE A 36 -1.24 -10.06 3.93
CA PHE A 36 -0.90 -10.23 5.34
C PHE A 36 -0.38 -8.93 5.92
N ARG A 37 -0.95 -8.52 7.07
CA ARG A 37 -0.46 -7.36 7.80
C ARG A 37 0.89 -7.70 8.41
N ILE A 38 1.88 -6.86 8.13
CA ILE A 38 3.25 -7.00 8.65
C ILE A 38 3.70 -5.82 9.50
N ASN A 39 2.84 -4.82 9.68
CA ASN A 39 3.15 -3.60 10.43
C ASN A 39 2.08 -3.34 11.50
N TYR A 40 2.39 -2.47 12.48
CA TYR A 40 1.58 -2.03 13.63
C TYR A 40 0.79 -3.16 14.31
N GLY A 41 1.27 -3.64 15.45
CA GLY A 41 0.61 -4.71 16.22
C GLY A 41 0.97 -6.11 15.75
N VAL A 42 1.98 -6.23 14.89
CA VAL A 42 2.55 -7.49 14.43
C VAL A 42 3.94 -7.64 15.04
N PRO A 43 4.27 -8.78 15.67
CA PRO A 43 5.61 -9.04 16.17
C PRO A 43 6.64 -9.03 15.04
N GLN A 44 7.83 -8.47 15.30
CA GLN A 44 8.89 -8.39 14.29
C GLN A 44 9.28 -9.77 13.71
N GLU A 45 9.23 -10.84 14.51
CA GLU A 45 9.48 -12.22 14.01
C GLU A 45 8.46 -12.64 12.94
N VAL A 46 7.19 -12.22 13.09
CA VAL A 46 6.13 -12.49 12.12
C VAL A 46 6.37 -11.69 10.85
N THR A 47 6.69 -10.39 10.98
CA THR A 47 7.05 -9.49 9.87
C THR A 47 8.22 -10.02 9.06
N ASP A 48 9.30 -10.45 9.72
CA ASP A 48 10.51 -10.98 9.07
C ASP A 48 10.23 -12.28 8.31
N ARG A 49 9.49 -13.22 8.94
CA ARG A 49 9.07 -14.47 8.28
C ARG A 49 8.19 -14.21 7.07
N LEU A 50 7.21 -13.33 7.21
CA LEU A 50 6.31 -12.95 6.12
C LEU A 50 7.09 -12.31 4.96
N ASN A 51 8.03 -11.41 5.24
CA ASN A 51 8.94 -10.85 4.22
C ASN A 51 9.79 -11.93 3.55
N ALA A 52 10.39 -12.83 4.33
CA ALA A 52 11.19 -13.93 3.79
C ALA A 52 10.38 -14.90 2.92
N LEU A 53 9.08 -15.04 3.18
CA LEU A 53 8.16 -15.80 2.34
C LEU A 53 7.77 -15.03 1.07
N CYS A 54 7.61 -13.71 1.16
CA CYS A 54 7.33 -12.85 0.01
C CYS A 54 8.50 -12.78 -0.97
N ASP A 55 9.74 -12.82 -0.47
CA ASP A 55 10.97 -12.84 -1.28
C ASP A 55 11.17 -14.19 -2.00
N GLN A 56 10.47 -15.23 -1.55
CA GLN A 56 10.49 -16.54 -2.19
C GLN A 56 9.44 -16.64 -3.32
N ASP A 57 9.91 -16.81 -4.55
CA ASP A 57 9.12 -16.88 -5.79
C ASP A 57 8.07 -18.03 -5.85
N GLN A 58 8.07 -18.98 -4.91
CA GLN A 58 7.21 -20.18 -4.94
C GLN A 58 6.49 -20.50 -3.62
N VAL A 59 6.31 -19.52 -2.73
CA VAL A 59 5.54 -19.76 -1.51
C VAL A 59 4.05 -19.79 -1.82
N LYS A 60 3.38 -20.85 -1.36
CA LYS A 60 1.93 -21.00 -1.41
C LYS A 60 1.32 -20.71 -0.05
N TYR A 61 0.04 -20.32 -0.03
CA TYR A 61 -0.69 -20.10 1.21
C TYR A 61 -0.69 -21.33 2.13
N GLU A 62 -0.71 -22.53 1.56
CA GLU A 62 -0.65 -23.79 2.32
C GLU A 62 0.65 -23.98 3.10
N ASP A 63 1.76 -23.40 2.62
CA ASP A 63 3.08 -23.47 3.27
C ASP A 63 3.22 -22.47 4.43
N ILE A 64 2.40 -21.41 4.41
CA ILE A 64 2.36 -20.40 5.47
C ILE A 64 1.79 -21.04 6.74
N ARG A 65 2.51 -20.90 7.86
CA ARG A 65 2.05 -21.35 9.18
C ARG A 65 0.76 -20.64 9.60
N ASP A 66 -0.13 -21.36 10.29
CA ASP A 66 -1.38 -20.80 10.84
C ASP A 66 -1.15 -19.57 11.72
N ASP A 67 -0.05 -19.52 12.48
CA ASP A 67 0.33 -18.34 13.27
C ASP A 67 0.50 -17.09 12.40
N LEU A 68 1.00 -17.23 11.17
CA LEU A 68 1.15 -16.12 10.23
C LEU A 68 -0.20 -15.83 9.53
N LYS A 69 -0.99 -16.87 9.25
CA LYS A 69 -2.35 -16.74 8.68
C LYS A 69 -3.30 -15.95 9.56
N ALA A 70 -3.09 -15.95 10.87
CA ALA A 70 -3.85 -15.10 11.79
C ALA A 70 -3.74 -13.59 11.49
N TYR A 71 -2.69 -13.18 10.77
CA TYR A 71 -2.46 -11.79 10.33
C TYR A 71 -2.90 -11.53 8.89
N GLU A 72 -3.53 -12.51 8.25
CA GLU A 72 -4.16 -12.31 6.95
C GLU A 72 -5.23 -11.23 7.06
N VAL A 73 -5.06 -10.17 6.28
CA VAL A 73 -6.07 -9.15 6.10
C VAL A 73 -6.88 -9.55 4.89
N LYS A 74 -8.14 -9.90 5.13
CA LYS A 74 -9.13 -9.92 4.07
C LYS A 74 -9.40 -8.47 3.77
N GLU A 75 -8.88 -8.01 2.64
CA GLU A 75 -9.33 -6.76 2.06
C GLU A 75 -10.77 -7.02 1.63
N ASP A 76 -11.71 -6.88 2.58
CA ASP A 76 -13.10 -6.68 2.26
C ASP A 76 -13.10 -5.55 1.24
N SER A 77 -13.51 -5.88 0.02
CA SER A 77 -13.69 -4.97 -1.09
C SER A 77 -14.74 -3.92 -0.71
N SER A 78 -14.40 -2.98 0.17
CA SER A 78 -14.88 -1.61 0.09
C SER A 78 -13.80 -0.95 -0.75
N ASP A 79 -13.87 -0.98 -2.07
CA ASP A 79 -14.85 -0.16 -2.81
C ASP A 79 -15.16 1.11 -2.01
N ASP A 80 -14.12 1.86 -1.65
CA ASP A 80 -14.25 3.31 -1.66
C ASP A 80 -14.35 3.69 -3.14
N ASN A 81 -15.53 3.44 -3.70
CA ASN A 81 -16.11 4.28 -4.71
C ASN A 81 -15.86 5.70 -4.22
N ILE A 82 -14.83 6.36 -4.74
CA ILE A 82 -14.69 7.81 -4.60
C ILE A 82 -15.82 8.40 -5.47
N GLU A 83 -17.04 8.29 -4.97
CA GLU A 83 -18.19 9.08 -5.37
C GLU A 83 -18.00 10.49 -4.84
N THR A 84 -16.99 11.20 -5.35
CA THR A 84 -17.04 12.67 -5.37
C THR A 84 -17.74 13.09 -6.66
N GLY A 85 -19.03 12.77 -6.71
CA GLY A 85 -19.96 13.50 -7.55
C GLY A 85 -20.26 14.84 -6.89
N LYS A 86 -19.83 15.94 -7.53
CA LYS A 86 -20.66 17.13 -7.82
C LYS A 86 -19.92 18.15 -8.66
#